data_AF-A0A2V8NHD7-F1
#
_entry.id   AF-A0A2V8NHD7-F1
#
_cell.length_a   1.000
_cell.length_b   1.000
_cell.length_c   1.000
_cell.angle_alpha   90.00
_cell.angle_beta   90.00
_cell.angle_gamma   90.00
#
_symmetry.space_group_name_H-M   'P 1'
#
loop_
_entity.id
_entity.type
_entity.pdbx_description
1 polymer ?
#
loop_
_entity_poly.entity_id
_entity_poly.type
_entity_poly.pdbx_seq_one_letter_code
_entity_poly.pdbx_strand_id
1 'polypeptide(L)'
;MSSRPGRDVPPMTPEGQAKFNASKPGYGPRAVPPATGNDIVGDCNPQGLPRILFFPRPFEFIQTKGRLLQFFQWHRVLREIWTDGRVLPKDPKDLDYLPRWYGYSAGKWEGDTFVVNSFDFDERTWLDQYGYPHSDAMRLEERYRRVDHNTLELKITVDDPKTYTKPWISETKMFKLEPKYELLEEICAPVDEVDEFNKRVRNPAGGVIDK
;
A
#
# COMPACT_ATOMS: atom_id res chain seq x y z
N MET A 1 -1.83 15.99 -2.65
CA MET A 1 -2.00 14.71 -3.36
C MET A 1 -3.00 13.86 -2.58
N SER A 2 -3.92 13.17 -3.25
CA SER A 2 -4.84 12.24 -2.57
C SER A 2 -4.04 11.14 -1.88
N SER A 3 -4.25 10.94 -0.59
CA SER A 3 -3.58 9.92 0.23
C SER A 3 -4.40 8.62 0.32
N ARG A 4 -5.29 8.40 -0.65
CA ARG A 4 -6.20 7.26 -0.78
C ARG A 4 -6.52 7.02 -2.26
N PRO A 5 -7.02 5.84 -2.66
CA PRO A 5 -7.32 5.54 -4.05
C PRO A 5 -8.12 6.67 -4.71
N GLY A 6 -9.30 7.01 -4.24
CA GLY A 6 -10.08 8.12 -4.80
C GLY A 6 -10.93 8.84 -3.76
N ARG A 7 -11.53 9.98 -4.13
CA ARG A 7 -12.50 10.66 -3.26
C ARG A 7 -13.82 9.89 -3.13
N ASP A 8 -14.20 9.22 -4.21
CA ASP A 8 -15.43 8.45 -4.31
C ASP A 8 -15.19 7.04 -3.79
N VAL A 9 -15.34 6.87 -2.48
CA VAL A 9 -15.25 5.56 -1.82
C VAL A 9 -16.49 4.74 -2.22
N PRO A 10 -16.32 3.51 -2.73
CA PRO A 10 -17.45 2.61 -2.94
C PRO A 10 -18.19 2.30 -1.64
N PRO A 11 -19.51 2.07 -1.69
CA PRO A 11 -20.23 1.53 -0.54
C PRO A 11 -19.61 0.20 -0.11
N MET A 12 -19.44 0.02 1.20
CA MET A 12 -18.90 -1.23 1.76
C MET A 12 -20.00 -2.28 1.91
N THR A 13 -19.58 -3.54 1.95
CA THR A 13 -20.41 -4.64 2.47
C THR A 13 -20.60 -4.48 4.00
N PRO A 14 -21.52 -5.22 4.63
CA PRO A 14 -21.62 -5.25 6.09
C PRO A 14 -20.30 -5.65 6.79
N GLU A 15 -19.57 -6.63 6.22
CA GLU A 15 -18.27 -7.06 6.74
C GLU A 15 -17.23 -5.93 6.62
N GLY A 16 -17.11 -5.32 5.43
CA GLY A 16 -16.19 -4.21 5.20
C GLY A 16 -16.48 -3.02 6.11
N GLN A 17 -17.76 -2.69 6.30
CA GLN A 17 -18.19 -1.62 7.20
C GLN A 17 -17.84 -1.92 8.66
N ALA A 18 -17.97 -3.17 9.11
CA ALA A 18 -17.57 -3.58 10.45
C ALA A 18 -16.05 -3.43 10.66
N LYS A 19 -15.23 -3.90 9.70
CA LYS A 19 -13.76 -3.72 9.72
C LYS A 19 -13.38 -2.23 9.72
N PHE A 20 -14.04 -1.41 8.90
CA PHE A 20 -13.80 0.04 8.86
C PHE A 20 -14.15 0.72 10.19
N ASN A 21 -15.29 0.38 10.80
CA ASN A 21 -15.68 0.95 12.09
C ASN A 21 -14.73 0.54 13.23
N ALA A 22 -14.10 -0.64 13.14
CA ALA A 22 -13.10 -1.10 14.10
C ALA A 22 -11.73 -0.43 13.93
N SER A 23 -11.44 0.19 12.77
CA SER A 23 -10.20 0.91 12.54
C SER A 23 -10.14 2.22 13.34
N LYS A 24 -8.98 2.48 13.94
CA LYS A 24 -8.65 3.67 14.72
C LYS A 24 -7.44 4.35 14.07
N PRO A 25 -7.65 5.10 12.98
CA PRO A 25 -6.55 5.71 12.24
C PRO A 25 -5.92 6.86 13.03
N GLY A 26 -4.66 7.19 12.74
CA GLY A 26 -4.00 8.40 13.25
C GLY A 26 -4.26 9.65 12.40
N TYR A 27 -4.96 9.50 11.26
CA TYR A 27 -5.18 10.57 10.28
C TYR A 27 -6.65 10.71 9.90
N GLY A 28 -6.99 11.91 9.41
CA GLY A 28 -8.31 12.22 8.86
C GLY A 28 -9.40 12.45 9.91
N PRO A 29 -10.68 12.49 9.51
CA PRO A 29 -11.78 12.88 10.40
C PRO A 29 -12.05 11.91 11.56
N ARG A 30 -11.59 10.65 11.45
CA ARG A 30 -11.71 9.63 12.50
C ARG A 30 -10.40 9.44 13.29
N ALA A 31 -9.48 10.40 13.18
CA ALA A 31 -8.19 10.31 13.84
C ALA A 31 -8.35 10.17 15.35
N VAL A 32 -7.63 9.23 15.93
CA VAL A 32 -7.42 9.13 17.37
C VAL A 32 -5.97 9.50 17.69
N PRO A 33 -5.63 9.83 18.94
CA PRO A 33 -4.23 9.97 19.34
C PRO A 33 -3.43 8.73 18.90
N PRO A 34 -2.25 8.88 18.28
CA PRO A 34 -1.50 7.76 17.69
C PRO A 34 -1.26 6.58 18.66
N ALA A 35 -1.05 6.87 19.95
CA ALA A 35 -0.88 5.87 21.01
C ALA A 35 -2.10 4.95 21.21
N THR A 36 -3.28 5.36 20.75
CA THR A 36 -4.55 4.65 20.89
C THR A 36 -5.08 4.09 19.56
N GLY A 37 -4.32 4.31 18.48
CA GLY A 37 -4.62 3.75 17.17
C GLY A 37 -4.34 2.25 17.11
N ASN A 38 -4.83 1.59 16.06
CA ASN A 38 -4.57 0.18 15.78
C ASN A 38 -3.98 -0.05 14.38
N ASP A 39 -3.34 0.99 13.84
CA ASP A 39 -2.61 0.90 12.59
C ASP A 39 -1.27 0.22 12.83
N ILE A 40 -1.10 -0.99 12.32
CA ILE A 40 0.09 -1.82 12.52
C ILE A 40 1.38 -1.19 11.97
N VAL A 41 1.26 -0.20 11.07
CA VAL A 41 2.41 0.56 10.53
C VAL A 41 3.14 1.30 11.66
N GLY A 42 2.43 1.71 12.72
CA GLY A 42 3.03 2.35 13.89
C GLY A 42 3.96 1.46 14.72
N ASP A 43 3.96 0.15 14.43
CA ASP A 43 4.83 -0.85 15.06
C ASP A 43 5.88 -1.38 14.07
N CYS A 44 6.26 -0.55 13.09
CA CYS A 44 7.17 -0.88 11.99
C CYS A 44 6.74 -2.06 11.09
N ASN A 45 5.45 -2.45 11.08
CA ASN A 45 4.98 -3.46 10.13
C ASN A 45 4.91 -2.88 8.71
N PRO A 46 4.99 -3.75 7.68
CA PRO A 46 4.80 -3.33 6.29
C PRO A 46 3.45 -2.65 6.07
N GLN A 47 3.45 -1.63 5.23
CA GLN A 47 2.25 -0.82 4.94
C GLN A 47 1.29 -1.47 3.95
N GLY A 48 1.83 -2.38 3.13
CA GLY A 48 1.15 -3.02 2.02
C GLY A 48 0.79 -2.11 0.86
N LEU A 49 -0.01 -2.66 -0.06
CA LEU A 49 -0.51 -1.98 -1.24
C LEU A 49 -2.04 -1.79 -1.14
N PRO A 50 -2.58 -0.71 -1.73
CA PRO A 50 -1.88 0.35 -2.45
C PRO A 50 -1.28 1.45 -1.56
N ARG A 51 -1.38 1.33 -0.23
CA ARG A 51 -1.02 2.39 0.72
C ARG A 51 0.38 2.99 0.50
N ILE A 52 1.40 2.16 0.33
CA ILE A 52 2.78 2.64 0.11
C ILE A 52 2.91 3.52 -1.16
N LEU A 53 2.07 3.29 -2.17
CA LEU A 53 2.06 4.08 -3.40
C LEU A 53 1.44 5.47 -3.21
N PHE A 54 0.68 5.70 -2.13
CA PHE A 54 0.04 6.98 -1.87
C PHE A 54 0.90 7.95 -1.06
N PHE A 55 1.88 7.46 -0.32
CA PHE A 55 2.77 8.32 0.44
C PHE A 55 3.67 9.17 -0.47
N PRO A 56 4.04 10.39 -0.02
CA PRO A 56 4.91 11.30 -0.75
C PRO A 56 6.37 10.88 -0.51
N ARG A 57 6.70 9.64 -0.86
CA ARG A 57 8.04 9.08 -0.76
C ARG A 57 8.50 8.59 -2.14
N PRO A 58 9.74 8.88 -2.54
CA PRO A 58 10.26 8.40 -3.81
C PRO A 58 10.36 6.88 -3.85
N PHE A 59 10.27 6.35 -5.06
CA PHE A 59 10.62 4.98 -5.39
C PHE A 59 11.27 4.97 -6.77
N GLU A 60 12.00 3.92 -7.07
CA GLU A 60 12.59 3.70 -8.38
C GLU A 60 12.16 2.35 -8.97
N PHE A 61 12.29 2.26 -10.29
CA PHE A 61 12.08 1.02 -11.03
C PHE A 61 13.41 0.51 -11.56
N ILE A 62 13.77 -0.70 -11.16
CA ILE A 62 14.99 -1.38 -11.58
C ILE A 62 14.57 -2.51 -12.53
N GLN A 63 14.98 -2.40 -13.79
CA GLN A 63 14.65 -3.41 -14.81
C GLN A 63 15.68 -4.53 -14.80
N THR A 64 15.19 -5.77 -14.77
CA THR A 64 16.01 -6.97 -14.91
C THR A 64 15.37 -7.93 -15.91
N LYS A 65 16.06 -9.01 -16.28
CA LYS A 65 15.48 -10.02 -17.16
C LYS A 65 14.35 -10.77 -16.44
N GLY A 66 13.11 -10.60 -16.91
CA GLY A 66 11.92 -11.30 -16.39
C GLY A 66 11.33 -10.72 -15.11
N ARG A 67 11.91 -9.65 -14.55
CA ARG A 67 11.34 -8.91 -13.41
C ARG A 67 11.56 -7.41 -13.56
N LEU A 68 10.57 -6.65 -13.11
CA LEU A 68 10.70 -5.25 -12.76
C LEU A 68 10.69 -5.16 -11.24
N LEU A 69 11.74 -4.60 -10.64
CA LEU A 69 11.80 -4.38 -9.20
C LEU A 69 11.39 -2.94 -8.91
N GLN A 70 10.46 -2.75 -7.99
CA GLN A 70 10.07 -1.44 -7.50
C GLN A 70 10.65 -1.26 -6.10
N PHE A 71 11.61 -0.34 -5.97
CA PHE A 71 12.33 -0.11 -4.72
C PHE A 71 11.83 1.18 -4.07
N PHE A 72 11.21 1.04 -2.90
CA PHE A 72 10.63 2.15 -2.14
C PHE A 72 11.64 2.70 -1.15
N GLN A 73 11.74 4.03 -1.06
CA GLN A 73 12.56 4.66 -0.03
C GLN A 73 12.10 4.25 1.37
N TRP A 74 10.81 4.39 1.63
CA TRP A 74 10.26 4.12 2.94
C TRP A 74 10.27 2.61 3.23
N HIS A 75 10.84 2.25 4.39
CA HIS A 75 11.14 0.89 4.84
C HIS A 75 12.15 0.14 3.97
N ARG A 76 12.76 0.80 2.96
CA ARG A 76 13.72 0.17 2.03
C ARG A 76 13.17 -1.12 1.43
N VAL A 77 11.91 -1.10 1.01
CA VAL A 77 11.18 -2.28 0.54
C VAL A 77 11.42 -2.49 -0.94
N LEU A 78 11.80 -3.73 -1.30
CA LEU A 78 11.87 -4.19 -2.68
C LEU A 78 10.63 -5.02 -3.02
N ARG A 79 9.82 -4.53 -3.95
CA ARG A 79 8.69 -5.26 -4.52
C ARG A 79 9.08 -5.85 -5.86
N GLU A 80 8.78 -7.13 -6.07
CA GLU A 80 8.99 -7.81 -7.34
C GLU A 80 7.72 -7.80 -8.20
N ILE A 81 7.85 -7.41 -9.47
CA ILE A 81 6.80 -7.52 -10.48
C ILE A 81 7.33 -8.41 -11.59
N TRP A 82 6.73 -9.59 -11.77
CA TRP A 82 7.15 -10.53 -12.80
C TRP A 82 6.76 -10.05 -14.19
N THR A 83 7.70 -10.08 -15.13
CA THR A 83 7.50 -9.62 -16.52
C THR A 83 7.81 -10.71 -17.55
N ASP A 84 7.84 -11.97 -17.10
CA ASP A 84 8.15 -13.16 -17.91
C ASP A 84 6.94 -13.78 -18.61
N GLY A 85 5.79 -13.09 -18.60
CA GLY A 85 4.57 -13.55 -19.26
C GLY A 85 3.76 -14.57 -18.46
N ARG A 86 4.13 -14.85 -17.20
CA ARG A 86 3.33 -15.74 -16.34
C ARG A 86 1.92 -15.20 -16.13
N VAL A 87 0.98 -16.13 -16.01
CA VAL A 87 -0.40 -15.83 -15.62
C VAL A 87 -0.50 -15.98 -14.11
N LEU A 88 -1.09 -14.99 -13.43
CA LEU A 88 -1.33 -15.09 -12.00
C LEU A 88 -2.40 -16.15 -11.71
N PRO A 89 -2.24 -16.96 -10.64
CA PRO A 89 -3.28 -17.87 -10.21
C PRO A 89 -4.62 -17.18 -9.93
N LYS A 90 -5.69 -17.98 -10.00
CA LYS A 90 -7.05 -17.49 -9.74
C LYS A 90 -7.37 -17.47 -8.24
N ASP A 91 -6.82 -18.39 -7.47
CA ASP A 91 -7.02 -18.47 -6.02
C ASP A 91 -5.68 -18.25 -5.29
N PRO A 92 -5.60 -17.35 -4.29
CA PRO A 92 -4.43 -17.24 -3.40
C PRO A 92 -3.96 -18.59 -2.83
N LYS A 93 -4.88 -19.53 -2.59
CA LYS A 93 -4.57 -20.87 -2.07
C LYS A 93 -3.70 -21.72 -3.01
N ASP A 94 -3.62 -21.34 -4.28
CA ASP A 94 -2.72 -21.99 -5.25
C ASP A 94 -1.24 -21.56 -5.03
N LEU A 95 -0.98 -20.62 -4.12
CA LEU A 95 0.36 -20.22 -3.70
C LEU A 95 0.75 -20.96 -2.41
N ASP A 96 1.92 -21.58 -2.39
CA ASP A 96 2.44 -22.33 -1.24
C ASP A 96 3.16 -21.42 -0.21
N TYR A 97 2.52 -20.31 0.18
CA TYR A 97 3.09 -19.31 1.08
C TYR A 97 2.02 -18.63 1.93
N LEU A 98 2.43 -18.01 3.04
CA LEU A 98 1.59 -17.07 3.79
C LEU A 98 1.25 -15.85 2.93
N PRO A 99 0.10 -15.17 3.19
CA PRO A 99 -0.26 -13.94 2.49
C PRO A 99 0.86 -12.90 2.53
N ARG A 100 1.01 -12.16 1.44
CA ARG A 100 2.14 -11.23 1.24
C ARG A 100 1.72 -9.81 1.58
N TRP A 101 2.58 -9.11 2.30
CA TRP A 101 2.39 -7.69 2.58
C TRP A 101 2.23 -6.83 1.31
N TYR A 102 3.01 -7.11 0.27
CA TYR A 102 3.01 -6.36 -1.00
C TYR A 102 2.41 -7.15 -2.18
N GLY A 103 1.70 -8.25 -1.88
CA GLY A 103 1.07 -9.12 -2.87
C GLY A 103 2.05 -9.88 -3.77
N TYR A 104 1.50 -10.69 -4.67
CA TYR A 104 2.21 -11.36 -5.75
C TYR A 104 1.82 -10.72 -7.09
N SER A 105 2.79 -10.10 -7.77
CA SER A 105 2.54 -9.22 -8.91
C SER A 105 3.07 -9.76 -10.23
N ALA A 106 2.30 -9.62 -11.30
CA ALA A 106 2.76 -9.81 -12.68
C ALA A 106 2.35 -8.62 -13.55
N GLY A 107 3.27 -8.18 -14.40
CA GLY A 107 3.13 -7.04 -15.26
C GLY A 107 3.25 -7.40 -16.74
N LYS A 108 2.47 -6.71 -17.57
CA LYS A 108 2.50 -6.80 -19.04
C LYS A 108 2.29 -5.42 -19.66
N TRP A 109 2.75 -5.25 -20.90
CA TRP A 109 2.49 -4.04 -21.66
C TRP A 109 1.19 -4.18 -22.47
N GLU A 110 0.35 -3.14 -22.39
CA GLU A 110 -0.82 -2.94 -23.23
C GLU A 110 -0.63 -1.62 -23.98
N GLY A 111 -0.05 -1.69 -25.18
CA GLY A 111 0.39 -0.49 -25.90
C GLY A 111 1.50 0.25 -25.13
N ASP A 112 1.24 1.51 -24.79
CA ASP A 112 2.15 2.39 -24.03
C ASP A 112 1.96 2.30 -22.51
N THR A 113 1.04 1.45 -22.04
CA THR A 113 0.68 1.32 -20.64
C THR A 113 1.22 0.01 -20.06
N PHE A 114 1.98 0.09 -18.97
CA PHE A 114 2.39 -1.07 -18.20
C PHE A 114 1.31 -1.40 -17.17
N VAL A 115 0.67 -2.55 -17.33
CA VAL A 115 -0.42 -3.03 -16.48
C VAL A 115 0.12 -4.09 -15.53
N VAL A 116 0.01 -3.84 -14.23
CA VAL A 116 0.40 -4.76 -13.16
C VAL A 116 -0.86 -5.26 -12.47
N ASN A 117 -0.99 -6.58 -12.36
CA ASN A 117 -2.02 -7.20 -11.56
C ASN A 117 -1.36 -7.83 -10.33
N SER A 118 -2.03 -7.76 -9.18
CA SER A 118 -1.54 -8.29 -7.91
C SER A 118 -2.69 -8.87 -7.08
N PHE A 119 -2.38 -9.87 -6.25
CA PHE A 119 -3.30 -10.52 -5.30
C PHE A 119 -2.50 -11.12 -4.13
N ASP A 120 -3.17 -11.87 -3.25
CA ASP A 120 -2.56 -12.56 -2.10
C ASP A 120 -1.97 -11.57 -1.08
N PHE A 121 -2.81 -10.65 -0.62
CA PHE A 121 -2.44 -9.59 0.31
C PHE A 121 -2.72 -9.98 1.76
N ASP A 122 -1.85 -9.54 2.67
CA ASP A 122 -2.10 -9.64 4.10
C ASP A 122 -3.23 -8.67 4.54
N GLU A 123 -4.38 -9.20 4.94
CA GLU A 123 -5.57 -8.39 5.26
C GLU A 123 -5.42 -7.50 6.51
N ARG A 124 -4.31 -7.60 7.25
CA ARG A 124 -4.03 -6.71 8.38
C ARG A 124 -3.63 -5.31 7.92
N THR A 125 -3.20 -5.15 6.67
CA THR A 125 -2.91 -3.83 6.11
C THR A 125 -4.17 -3.06 5.74
N TRP A 126 -4.04 -1.74 5.62
CA TRP A 126 -5.12 -0.87 5.17
C TRP A 126 -4.80 -0.33 3.78
N LEU A 127 -5.83 -0.02 3.00
CA LEU A 127 -5.68 0.60 1.68
C LEU A 127 -5.03 2.00 1.76
N ASP A 128 -5.19 2.66 2.91
CA ASP A 128 -4.66 3.99 3.18
C ASP A 128 -4.44 4.24 4.68
N GLN A 129 -3.98 5.45 5.01
CA GLN A 129 -3.75 5.93 6.39
C GLN A 129 -5.04 6.29 7.15
N TYR A 130 -6.22 6.18 6.53
CA TYR A 130 -7.52 6.53 7.10
C TYR A 130 -8.32 5.32 7.57
N GLY A 131 -7.73 4.12 7.55
CA GLY A 131 -8.37 2.91 8.08
C GLY A 131 -9.32 2.22 7.13
N TYR A 132 -9.22 2.47 5.81
CA TYR A 132 -10.01 1.72 4.84
C TYR A 132 -9.48 0.28 4.71
N PRO A 133 -10.29 -0.75 5.05
CA PRO A 133 -9.85 -2.13 5.07
C PRO A 133 -9.84 -2.75 3.67
N HIS A 134 -9.23 -3.92 3.57
CA HIS A 134 -9.45 -4.87 2.48
C HIS A 134 -9.51 -6.29 3.06
N SER A 135 -9.84 -7.25 2.22
CA SER A 135 -9.87 -8.67 2.54
C SER A 135 -8.76 -9.44 1.84
N ASP A 136 -8.69 -10.74 2.14
CA ASP A 136 -7.91 -11.75 1.43
C ASP A 136 -8.35 -11.95 -0.05
N ALA A 137 -9.54 -11.48 -0.42
CA ALA A 137 -10.06 -11.54 -1.79
C ALA A 137 -9.65 -10.34 -2.65
N MET A 138 -8.88 -9.39 -2.11
CA MET A 138 -8.46 -8.20 -2.83
C MET A 138 -7.60 -8.54 -4.05
N ARG A 139 -7.97 -7.97 -5.20
CA ARG A 139 -7.17 -7.87 -6.40
C ARG A 139 -6.88 -6.42 -6.71
N LEU A 140 -5.64 -6.15 -7.11
CA LEU A 140 -5.15 -4.82 -7.41
C LEU A 140 -4.70 -4.77 -8.87
N GLU A 141 -5.26 -3.86 -9.64
CA GLU A 141 -4.74 -3.48 -10.95
C GLU A 141 -4.08 -2.11 -10.85
N GLU A 142 -2.85 -2.00 -11.33
CA GLU A 142 -2.11 -0.75 -11.47
C GLU A 142 -1.82 -0.52 -12.95
N ARG A 143 -2.17 0.65 -13.49
CA ARG A 143 -1.88 1.06 -14.86
C ARG A 143 -0.91 2.22 -14.83
N TYR A 144 0.32 1.95 -15.23
CA TYR A 144 1.42 2.91 -15.29
C TYR A 144 1.61 3.40 -16.73
N ARG A 145 1.59 4.72 -16.93
CA ARG A 145 1.77 5.33 -18.26
C ARG A 145 2.73 6.51 -18.17
N ARG A 146 3.80 6.52 -18.96
CA ARG A 146 4.64 7.72 -19.10
C ARG A 146 3.97 8.67 -20.06
N VAL A 147 3.46 9.80 -19.57
CA VAL A 147 2.81 10.81 -20.42
C VAL A 147 3.83 11.73 -21.10
N ASP A 148 5.02 11.85 -20.50
CA ASP A 148 6.21 12.48 -21.06
C ASP A 148 7.47 11.88 -20.38
N HIS A 149 8.65 12.36 -20.76
CA HIS A 149 9.92 11.87 -20.20
C HIS A 149 10.01 11.99 -18.67
N ASN A 150 9.43 13.05 -18.09
CA ASN A 150 9.58 13.43 -16.69
C ASN A 150 8.34 13.10 -15.84
N THR A 151 7.30 12.52 -16.43
CA THR A 151 6.01 12.37 -15.77
C THR A 151 5.45 10.96 -15.95
N LEU A 152 5.29 10.27 -14.82
CA LEU A 152 4.64 8.97 -14.74
C LEU A 152 3.24 9.13 -14.16
N GLU A 153 2.25 8.65 -14.91
CA GLU A 153 0.87 8.51 -14.50
C GLU A 153 0.64 7.12 -13.89
N LEU A 154 -0.11 7.06 -12.80
CA LEU A 154 -0.57 5.84 -12.17
C LEU A 154 -2.08 5.94 -11.92
N LYS A 155 -2.81 4.93 -12.38
CA LYS A 155 -4.19 4.69 -12.00
C LYS A 155 -4.32 3.30 -11.39
N ILE A 156 -5.06 3.21 -10.30
CA ILE A 156 -5.23 1.99 -9.52
C ILE A 156 -6.71 1.61 -9.51
N THR A 157 -7.00 0.32 -9.63
CA THR A 157 -8.31 -0.26 -9.38
C THR A 157 -8.17 -1.32 -8.30
N VAL A 158 -8.88 -1.16 -7.18
CA VAL A 158 -9.02 -2.17 -6.14
C VAL A 158 -10.32 -2.90 -6.35
N ASP A 159 -10.26 -4.21 -6.59
CA ASP A 159 -11.42 -5.09 -6.66
C ASP A 159 -11.42 -6.03 -5.45
N ASP A 160 -12.37 -5.83 -4.54
CA ASP A 160 -12.50 -6.63 -3.33
C ASP A 160 -14.00 -6.78 -2.99
N PRO A 161 -14.66 -7.83 -3.51
CA PRO A 161 -16.10 -8.02 -3.36
C PRO A 161 -16.52 -8.41 -1.94
N LYS A 162 -15.57 -8.82 -1.06
CA LYS A 162 -15.88 -9.08 0.36
C LYS A 162 -15.97 -7.77 1.14
N THR A 163 -15.22 -6.73 0.75
CA THR A 163 -15.18 -5.45 1.46
C THR A 163 -16.05 -4.37 0.82
N TYR A 164 -16.10 -4.30 -0.51
CA TYR A 164 -16.77 -3.25 -1.28
C TYR A 164 -17.82 -3.81 -2.24
N THR A 165 -18.88 -3.05 -2.49
CA THR A 165 -19.98 -3.44 -3.39
C THR A 165 -19.66 -3.25 -4.88
N LYS A 166 -18.56 -2.54 -5.19
CA LYS A 166 -18.03 -2.33 -6.53
C LYS A 166 -16.54 -1.97 -6.45
N PRO A 167 -15.77 -2.14 -7.54
CA PRO A 167 -14.35 -1.77 -7.56
C PRO A 167 -14.12 -0.29 -7.17
N TRP A 168 -13.04 -0.04 -6.41
CA TRP A 168 -12.58 1.30 -6.07
C TRP A 168 -11.54 1.76 -7.08
N ILE A 169 -11.91 2.72 -7.93
CA ILE A 169 -11.02 3.31 -8.91
C ILE A 169 -10.35 4.56 -8.32
N SER A 170 -9.05 4.68 -8.50
CA SER A 170 -8.29 5.79 -7.98
C SER A 170 -8.44 7.08 -8.80
N GLU A 171 -8.21 8.23 -8.17
CA GLU A 171 -7.78 9.42 -8.89
C GLU A 171 -6.44 9.12 -9.58
N THR A 172 -6.16 9.82 -10.68
CA THR A 172 -4.88 9.72 -11.37
C THR A 172 -3.77 10.32 -10.51
N LYS A 173 -2.77 9.51 -10.16
CA LYS A 173 -1.57 9.98 -9.46
C LYS A 173 -0.46 10.28 -10.46
N MET A 174 0.18 11.42 -10.28
CA MET A 174 1.29 11.88 -11.12
C MET A 174 2.58 11.88 -10.29
N PHE A 175 3.61 11.23 -10.81
CA PHE A 175 4.96 11.24 -10.25
C PHE A 175 5.87 12.02 -11.18
N LYS A 176 6.80 12.77 -10.60
CA LYS A 176 7.85 13.49 -11.33
C LYS A 176 9.17 12.77 -11.21
N LEU A 177 9.90 12.69 -12.31
CA LEU A 177 11.24 12.12 -12.35
C LEU A 177 12.21 13.05 -11.62
N GLU A 178 12.97 12.48 -10.68
CA GLU A 178 14.02 13.17 -9.93
C GLU A 178 15.37 12.50 -10.25
N PRO A 179 16.06 12.89 -11.34
CA PRO A 179 17.16 12.11 -11.92
C PRO A 179 18.44 12.05 -11.09
N LYS A 180 18.59 12.94 -10.11
CA LYS A 180 19.76 13.01 -9.21
C LYS A 180 19.41 12.66 -7.77
N TYR A 181 18.18 12.21 -7.53
CA TYR A 181 17.74 11.89 -6.19
C TYR A 181 18.28 10.53 -5.78
N GLU A 182 18.96 10.51 -4.63
CA GLU A 182 19.40 9.28 -3.98
C GLU A 182 18.37 8.91 -2.92
N LEU A 183 17.83 7.69 -3.00
CA LEU A 183 16.86 7.22 -2.02
C LEU A 183 17.52 7.16 -0.65
N LEU A 184 16.92 7.86 0.31
CA LEU A 184 17.41 7.88 1.69
C LEU A 184 17.28 6.50 2.35
N GLU A 185 18.11 6.25 3.36
CA GLU A 185 17.91 5.12 4.27
C GLU A 185 16.78 5.46 5.26
N GLU A 186 15.55 5.12 4.90
CA GLU A 186 14.35 5.36 5.72
C GLU A 186 13.81 4.03 6.27
N ILE A 187 14.62 3.35 7.07
CA ILE A 187 14.27 2.09 7.73
C ILE A 187 13.41 2.40 8.96
N CYS A 188 12.31 1.65 9.14
CA CYS A 188 11.61 1.61 10.43
C CYS A 188 12.18 0.47 11.24
N ALA A 189 13.02 0.79 12.22
CA ALA A 189 13.59 -0.19 13.11
C ALA A 189 12.73 -0.27 14.38
N PRO A 190 12.27 -1.47 14.81
CA PRO A 190 11.49 -1.60 16.04
C PRO A 190 12.19 -1.03 17.28
N VAL A 191 13.52 -1.10 17.35
CA VAL A 191 14.27 -0.50 18.48
C VAL A 191 14.12 1.03 18.52
N ASP A 192 14.16 1.69 17.37
CA ASP A 192 14.08 3.15 17.30
C ASP A 192 12.62 3.63 17.39
N GLU A 193 11.70 2.94 16.72
CA GLU A 193 10.29 3.33 16.68
C GLU A 193 9.52 2.80 17.88
N VAL A 194 9.55 1.50 18.15
CA VAL A 194 8.71 0.85 19.16
C VAL A 194 9.32 1.00 20.55
N ASP A 195 10.61 0.74 20.70
CA ASP A 195 11.27 0.76 22.00
C ASP A 195 11.69 2.17 22.45
N GLU A 196 12.01 3.07 21.52
CA GLU A 196 12.41 4.43 21.87
C GLU A 196 11.28 5.46 21.61
N PHE A 197 10.93 5.72 20.36
CA PHE A 197 10.00 6.80 20.02
C PHE A 197 8.59 6.58 20.60
N ASN A 198 8.04 5.38 20.44
CA ASN A 198 6.68 5.07 20.86
C ASN A 198 6.56 5.15 22.39
N LYS A 199 7.50 4.55 23.12
CA LYS A 199 7.49 4.58 24.60
C LYS A 199 7.79 5.97 25.17
N ARG A 200 8.73 6.71 24.59
CA ARG A 200 9.22 7.98 25.18
C ARG A 200 8.45 9.21 24.70
N VAL A 201 7.86 9.16 23.51
CA VAL A 201 7.22 10.31 22.87
C VAL A 201 5.76 10.02 22.54
N ARG A 202 5.47 9.02 21.69
CA ARG A 202 4.11 8.79 21.16
C ARG A 202 3.12 8.48 22.28
N ASN A 203 3.43 7.49 23.11
CA ASN A 203 2.52 6.97 24.14
C ASN A 203 2.22 8.03 25.20
N PRO A 204 3.23 8.70 25.82
CA PRO A 204 2.97 9.78 26.78
C PRO A 204 2.19 10.94 26.16
N ALA A 205 2.52 11.36 24.94
CA ALA A 205 1.79 12.42 24.24
C ALA A 205 0.33 12.06 23.95
N GLY A 206 0.05 10.76 23.76
CA GLY A 206 -1.30 10.23 23.59
C GLY A 206 -2.04 9.87 24.88
N GLY A 207 -1.47 10.18 26.05
CA GLY A 207 -2.05 9.86 27.36
C GLY A 207 -1.97 8.39 27.76
N VAL A 208 -1.20 7.59 27.02
CA VAL A 208 -0.86 6.21 27.40
C VAL A 208 0.42 6.27 28.24
N ILE A 209 0.25 6.17 29.55
CA ILE A 209 1.35 6.22 30.51
C ILE A 209 1.58 4.79 31.01
N ASP A 210 2.75 4.23 30.73
CA ASP A 210 3.18 2.96 31.30
C ASP A 210 3.21 3.11 32.83
N LYS A 211 2.43 2.29 33.54
CA LYS A 211 2.42 2.25 35.01
C LYS A 211 3.57 1.43 35.55
#